data_AF-A0A1F8CTY7-F1
#
_entry.id   AF-A0A1F8CTY7-F1
#
_cell.length_a   1.000
_cell.length_b   1.000
_cell.length_c   1.000
_cell.angle_alpha   90.00
_cell.angle_beta   90.00
_cell.angle_gamma   90.00
#
_symmetry.space_group_name_H-M   'P 1'
#
loop_
_entity.id
_entity.type
_entity.pdbx_description
1 polymer ?
#
loop_
_entity_poly.entity_id
_entity_poly.type
_entity_poly.pdbx_seq_one_letter_code
_entity_poly.pdbx_strand_id
1 'polypeptide(L)'
;MQLITTTELRTKVPQLLKFLEKGNEVKLIHRSKIVGKIIPCFVEKPALGREGIINLEKLINTLNLPHLSYKQRDKIYRKHLEKKYGKGIS
;
A
#
# COMPACT_ATOMS: atom_id res chain seq x y z
N MET A 1 4.27 20.62 -10.40
CA MET A 1 3.71 21.48 -9.33
C MET A 1 2.53 22.25 -9.91
N GLN A 2 1.31 22.03 -9.42
CA GLN A 2 0.09 22.57 -10.03
C GLN A 2 -0.56 23.61 -9.11
N LEU A 3 -1.16 24.65 -9.69
CA LEU A 3 -1.87 25.72 -9.00
C LEU A 3 -3.37 25.47 -9.15
N ILE A 4 -4.13 25.64 -8.07
CA ILE A 4 -5.60 25.60 -8.12
C ILE A 4 -6.16 26.83 -7.43
N THR A 5 -7.20 27.43 -8.01
CA THR A 5 -7.92 28.53 -7.36
C THR A 5 -9.01 28.02 -6.41
N THR A 6 -9.49 28.88 -5.51
CA THR A 6 -10.62 28.55 -4.63
C THR A 6 -11.90 28.18 -5.37
N THR A 7 -12.11 28.73 -6.57
CA THR A 7 -13.28 28.39 -7.40
C THR A 7 -13.11 27.01 -8.05
N GLU A 8 -11.90 26.72 -8.53
CA GLU A 8 -11.56 25.42 -9.13
C GLU A 8 -11.55 24.28 -8.11
N LEU A 9 -11.31 24.58 -6.83
CA LEU A 9 -11.51 23.60 -5.76
C LEU A 9 -12.91 23.01 -5.76
N ARG A 10 -13.94 23.79 -6.13
CA ARG A 10 -15.32 23.30 -6.17
C ARG A 10 -15.66 22.59 -7.48
N THR A 11 -15.11 23.04 -8.60
CA THR A 11 -15.51 22.55 -9.93
C THR A 11 -14.65 21.42 -10.46
N LYS A 12 -13.37 21.35 -10.06
CA LYS A 12 -12.39 20.36 -10.55
C LYS A 12 -12.00 19.31 -9.50
N VAL A 13 -12.84 19.09 -8.48
CA VAL A 13 -12.62 18.08 -7.43
C VAL A 13 -12.20 16.72 -8.00
N PRO A 14 -12.86 16.15 -9.02
CA PRO A 14 -12.50 14.81 -9.51
C PRO A 14 -11.11 14.76 -10.15
N GLN A 15 -10.69 15.85 -10.81
CA GLN A 15 -9.36 15.96 -11.41
C GLN A 15 -8.29 16.17 -10.34
N LEU A 16 -8.61 16.98 -9.32
CA LEU A 16 -7.74 17.22 -8.18
C LEU A 16 -7.47 15.93 -7.39
N LEU A 17 -8.50 15.13 -7.12
CA LEU A 17 -8.36 13.84 -6.42
C LEU A 17 -7.42 12.89 -7.17
N LYS A 18 -7.64 12.71 -8.49
CA LYS A 18 -6.74 11.88 -9.32
C LYS A 18 -5.29 12.36 -9.33
N PHE A 19 -5.09 13.67 -9.18
CA PHE A 19 -3.74 14.26 -9.12
C PHE A 19 -3.07 14.01 -7.76
N LEU A 20 -3.83 14.16 -6.67
CA LEU A 20 -3.39 13.89 -5.29
C LEU A 20 -3.16 12.39 -5.04
N GLU A 21 -3.98 11.49 -5.61
CA GLU A 21 -3.80 10.04 -5.54
C GLU A 21 -2.47 9.56 -6.11
N LYS A 22 -1.91 10.30 -7.06
CA LYS A 22 -0.58 10.05 -7.64
C LYS A 22 0.57 10.57 -6.76
N GLY A 23 0.30 11.04 -5.55
CA GLY A 23 1.30 11.58 -4.63
C GLY A 23 1.72 13.02 -4.94
N ASN A 24 1.05 13.72 -5.86
CA ASN A 24 1.46 15.07 -6.24
C ASN A 24 0.89 16.14 -5.29
N GLU A 25 1.61 17.24 -5.16
CA GLU A 25 1.19 18.40 -4.35
C GLU A 25 0.56 19.52 -5.19
N VAL A 26 -0.41 20.23 -4.61
CA VAL A 26 -1.09 21.35 -5.26
C VAL A 26 -1.08 22.58 -4.35
N LYS A 27 -0.74 23.75 -4.89
CA LYS A 27 -0.82 25.03 -4.16
C LYS A 27 -2.17 25.70 -4.41
N LEU A 28 -2.81 26.15 -3.34
CA LEU A 28 -4.07 26.87 -3.36
C LEU A 28 -3.81 28.37 -3.51
N ILE A 29 -4.39 28.97 -4.55
CA ILE A 29 -4.34 30.41 -4.81
C ILE A 29 -5.72 31.03 -4.56
N HIS A 30 -5.73 32.17 -3.87
CA HIS A 30 -6.88 33.04 -3.77
C HIS A 30 -6.43 34.50 -3.93
N ARG A 31 -7.13 35.28 -4.78
CA ARG A 31 -6.81 36.70 -5.03
C ARG A 31 -5.33 36.94 -5.29
N SER A 32 -4.75 36.13 -6.18
CA SER A 32 -3.33 36.18 -6.58
C SER A 32 -2.31 35.93 -5.46
N LYS A 33 -2.74 35.41 -4.31
CA LYS A 33 -1.86 35.00 -3.21
C LYS A 33 -1.96 33.49 -3.00
N ILE A 34 -0.82 32.86 -2.70
CA ILE A 34 -0.79 31.46 -2.26
C ILE A 34 -1.30 31.43 -0.81
N VAL A 35 -2.44 30.78 -0.58
CA VAL A 35 -3.08 30.70 0.74
C VAL A 35 -2.73 29.39 1.44
N GLY A 36 -2.38 28.35 0.69
CA GLY A 36 -2.02 27.07 1.28
C GLY A 36 -1.52 26.05 0.28
N LYS A 37 -1.25 24.86 0.76
CA LYS A 37 -0.90 23.68 -0.03
C LYS A 37 -1.77 22.50 0.39
N ILE A 38 -2.19 21.71 -0.58
CA ILE A 38 -2.94 20.48 -0.40
C ILE A 38 -1.97 19.34 -0.69
N ILE A 39 -1.79 18.48 0.31
CA ILE A 39 -0.86 17.36 0.26
C ILE A 39 -1.67 16.08 0.47
N PRO A 40 -1.43 15.03 -0.32
CA PRO A 40 -2.03 13.73 -0.08
C PRO A 40 -1.66 13.20 1.31
N CYS A 41 -2.66 12.79 2.09
CA CYS A 41 -2.46 12.16 3.41
C CYS A 41 -2.24 10.65 3.30
N PHE A 42 -2.00 10.12 2.10
CA PHE A 42 -1.65 8.72 1.93
C PHE A 42 -0.30 8.49 2.59
N VAL A 43 -0.34 7.95 3.80
CA VAL A 43 0.79 7.25 4.39
C VAL A 43 1.02 6.09 3.44
N GLU A 44 1.99 6.21 2.54
CA GLU A 44 2.58 5.02 1.92
C GLU A 44 2.88 4.10 3.10
N LYS A 45 2.18 2.96 3.19
CA LYS A 45 2.55 1.96 4.20
C LYS A 45 4.04 1.73 3.96
N PRO A 46 4.91 2.07 4.92
CA PRO A 46 6.33 1.96 4.67
C PRO A 46 6.56 0.52 4.23
N ALA A 47 7.17 0.34 3.04
CA ALA A 47 7.69 -0.95 2.65
C ALA A 47 8.48 -1.48 3.85
N LEU A 48 8.33 -2.78 4.16
CA LEU A 48 8.85 -3.38 5.39
C LEU A 48 10.29 -2.89 5.62
N GLY A 49 10.44 -1.93 6.54
CA GLY A 49 11.72 -1.26 6.76
C GLY A 49 12.71 -2.23 7.40
N ARG A 50 13.96 -1.81 7.56
CA ARG A 50 14.99 -2.62 8.26
C ARG A 50 14.50 -3.11 9.62
N GLU A 51 13.79 -2.28 10.37
CA GLU A 51 13.18 -2.65 11.65
C GLU A 51 12.08 -3.71 11.52
N GLY A 52 11.26 -3.62 10.47
CA GLY A 52 10.24 -4.63 10.17
C GLY A 52 10.85 -5.99 9.83
N ILE A 53 11.98 -5.99 9.11
CA ILE A 53 12.75 -7.22 8.82
C ILE A 53 13.31 -7.81 10.11
N ILE A 54 13.93 -7.00 10.97
CA ILE A 54 14.48 -7.46 12.26
C ILE A 54 13.38 -8.05 13.15
N ASN A 55 12.22 -7.41 13.20
CA ASN A 55 11.08 -7.91 13.97
C ASN A 55 10.51 -9.21 13.40
N LEU A 56 10.50 -9.35 12.07
CA LEU A 56 10.12 -10.59 11.39
C LEU A 56 11.09 -11.72 11.71
N GLU A 57 12.40 -11.48 11.65
CA GLU A 57 13.44 -12.47 11.99
C GLU A 57 13.34 -12.92 13.45
N LYS A 58 13.13 -11.98 14.38
CA LYS A 58 12.86 -12.31 15.78
C LYS A 58 11.64 -13.21 15.94
N LEU A 59 10.55 -12.90 15.23
CA LEU A 59 9.32 -13.70 15.27
C LEU A 59 9.53 -15.10 14.68
N ILE A 60 10.28 -15.21 13.57
CA ILE A 60 10.60 -16.51 12.96
C ILE A 60 11.40 -17.37 13.93
N ASN A 61 12.37 -16.77 14.65
CA ASN A 61 13.19 -17.47 15.63
C ASN A 61 12.40 -17.92 16.86
N THR A 62 11.34 -17.18 17.26
CA THR A 62 10.48 -17.59 18.39
C THR A 62 9.46 -18.65 18.01
N LEU A 63 9.04 -18.71 16.74
CA LEU A 63 8.00 -19.63 16.29
C LEU A 63 8.42 -21.10 16.20
N ASN A 64 9.71 -21.43 16.39
CA ASN A 64 10.24 -22.82 16.39
C ASN A 64 9.66 -23.68 15.25
N LEU A 65 9.54 -23.09 14.05
CA LEU A 65 8.87 -23.74 12.94
C LEU A 65 9.74 -24.90 12.43
N PRO A 66 9.17 -26.08 12.17
CA PRO A 66 9.92 -27.19 11.63
C PRO A 66 10.44 -26.85 10.24
N HIS A 67 11.68 -27.23 9.96
CA HIS A 67 12.25 -27.06 8.62
C HIS A 67 11.56 -28.03 7.65
N LEU A 68 10.74 -27.49 6.74
CA LEU A 68 10.03 -28.27 5.75
C LEU A 68 10.83 -28.36 4.45
N SER A 69 11.12 -29.59 4.01
CA SER A 69 11.67 -29.82 2.68
C SER A 69 10.72 -29.33 1.59
N TYR A 70 11.25 -29.04 0.40
CA TYR A 70 10.45 -28.56 -0.73
C TYR A 70 9.25 -29.49 -1.03
N LYS A 71 9.49 -30.81 -1.03
CA LYS A 71 8.43 -31.82 -1.25
C LYS A 71 7.32 -31.77 -0.20
N GLN A 72 7.68 -31.51 1.07
CA GLN A 72 6.69 -31.40 2.15
C GLN A 72 5.87 -30.12 2.03
N ARG A 73 6.51 -29.00 1.67
CA ARG A 73 5.83 -27.73 1.40
C ARG A 73 4.81 -27.87 0.28
N ASP A 74 5.20 -28.48 -0.84
CA ASP A 74 4.32 -28.72 -1.98
C ASP A 74 3.13 -29.63 -1.60
N LYS A 75 3.38 -30.73 -0.88
CA LYS A 75 2.32 -31.62 -0.40
C LYS A 75 1.30 -30.90 0.49
N ILE A 76 1.77 -30.07 1.43
CA ILE A 76 0.90 -29.30 2.33
C ILE A 76 0.09 -28.27 1.53
N TYR A 77 0.75 -27.59 0.58
CA TYR A 77 0.12 -26.60 -0.29
C TYR A 77 -0.98 -27.22 -1.16
N ARG A 78 -0.68 -28.33 -1.86
CA ARG A 78 -1.67 -29.07 -2.66
C ARG A 78 -2.85 -29.54 -1.83
N LYS A 79 -2.60 -30.13 -0.65
CA LYS A 79 -3.65 -30.55 0.28
C LYS A 79 -4.55 -29.37 0.69
N HIS A 80 -3.98 -28.19 0.91
CA HIS A 80 -4.74 -26.99 1.23
C HIS A 80 -5.60 -26.53 0.05
N LEU A 81 -5.05 -26.52 -1.17
CA LEU A 81 -5.79 -26.19 -2.38
C LEU A 81 -6.95 -27.16 -2.62
N GLU A 82 -6.72 -28.46 -2.49
CA GLU A 82 -7.77 -29.47 -2.62
C GLU A 82 -8.88 -29.29 -1.58
N LYS A 83 -8.52 -28.94 -0.33
CA LYS A 83 -9.49 -28.64 0.72
C LYS A 83 -10.34 -27.40 0.39
N LYS A 84 -9.72 -26.38 -0.20
CA LYS A 84 -10.36 -25.09 -0.45
C LYS A 84 -11.22 -25.11 -1.72
N TYR A 85 -10.78 -25.82 -2.76
CA TYR A 85 -11.35 -25.73 -4.09
C TYR A 85 -11.86 -27.08 -4.65
N GLY A 86 -11.54 -28.22 -4.03
CA GLY A 86 -11.96 -29.55 -4.46
C GLY A 86 -10.83 -30.40 -5.08
N LYS A 87 -11.11 -31.68 -5.36
CA LYS A 87 -10.11 -32.62 -5.93
C LYS A 87 -9.81 -32.28 -7.40
N GLY A 88 -8.55 -32.43 -7.80
CA GLY A 88 -8.12 -32.33 -9.22
C GLY A 88 -7.58 -30.95 -9.64
N ILE A 89 -7.14 -30.13 -8.69
CA ILE A 89 -6.67 -28.77 -8.93
C ILE A 89 -5.15 -28.77 -8.72
N SER A 90 -4.43 -29.31 -9.69
CA SER A 90 -2.97 -29.29 -9.77
C SER A 90 -2.52 -29.43 -11.20
#